data_AF-C7RVT9-F1
#
_entry.id   AF-C7RVT9-F1
#
_cell.length_a   1.000
_cell.length_b   1.000
_cell.length_c   1.000
_cell.angle_alpha   90.00
_cell.angle_beta   90.00
_cell.angle_gamma   90.00
#
_symmetry.space_group_name_H-M   'P 1'
#
loop_
_entity.id
_entity.type
_entity.pdbx_description
1 polymer ?
#
loop_
_entity_poly.entity_id
_entity_poly.type
_entity_poly.pdbx_seq_one_letter_code
_entity_poly.pdbx_strand_id
1 'polypeptide(L)'
;MELNKDIRDRILSAADALYEQAGRTSFPTVDSVRKVAKVNMNDAAATMKEWRRAQTAQAAPVAITVPEAVHQLHSQALAALWQSAQNTANESLRAAQAGWEAERAEADTINKQLGDAYDAQGVELEAANRRIDELTAKCQHEQQRSTELVQHIEETRKATLVAENRAAIAEQRAVEIERRAADLRAELDLAHQDATQTRTELADLRQAQQEQRKTAAQEALRAAERLTATQAERDESRKEAAKAREETAHWRGQVEALKEQQMGFLEAIKTGKKPSRAGE
;
A
#
# COMPACT_ATOMS: atom_id res chain seq x y z
N MET A 1 -31.43 -37.24 145.13
CA MET A 1 -32.28 -36.31 144.36
C MET A 1 -33.46 -37.01 143.67
N GLU A 2 -33.73 -38.30 143.91
CA GLU A 2 -34.74 -39.06 143.15
C GLU A 2 -36.16 -39.03 143.76
N LEU A 3 -36.27 -38.94 145.09
CA LEU A 3 -37.58 -38.89 145.79
C LEU A 3 -38.51 -37.75 145.30
N ASN A 4 -37.94 -36.65 144.80
CA ASN A 4 -38.67 -35.47 144.35
C ASN A 4 -39.28 -35.67 142.93
N LYS A 5 -38.70 -36.56 142.11
CA LYS A 5 -39.23 -36.89 140.79
C LYS A 5 -40.46 -37.80 140.90
N ASP A 6 -40.40 -38.80 141.78
CA ASP A 6 -41.56 -39.66 142.09
C ASP A 6 -42.74 -38.89 142.68
N ILE A 7 -42.45 -37.89 143.52
CA ILE A 7 -43.46 -36.97 144.07
C ILE A 7 -44.12 -36.17 142.94
N ARG A 8 -43.32 -35.62 142.02
CA ARG A 8 -43.82 -34.88 140.85
C ARG A 8 -44.69 -35.74 139.96
N ASP A 9 -44.24 -36.95 139.62
CA ASP A 9 -44.95 -37.85 138.71
C ASP A 9 -46.29 -38.33 139.30
N ARG A 10 -46.33 -38.57 140.63
CA ARG A 10 -47.58 -38.82 141.37
C ARG A 10 -48.54 -37.63 141.33
N ILE A 11 -48.03 -36.41 141.45
CA ILE A 11 -48.84 -35.19 141.38
C ILE A 11 -49.41 -35.02 139.97
N LEU A 12 -48.59 -35.20 138.92
CA LEU A 12 -49.03 -35.12 137.52
C LEU A 12 -50.10 -36.17 137.21
N SER A 13 -49.85 -37.43 137.59
CA SER A 13 -50.82 -38.51 137.37
C SER A 13 -52.12 -38.29 138.13
N ALA A 14 -52.06 -37.80 139.37
CA ALA A 14 -53.26 -37.45 140.14
C ALA A 14 -53.99 -36.24 139.55
N ALA A 15 -53.26 -35.25 139.03
CA ALA A 15 -53.83 -34.08 138.36
C ALA A 15 -54.55 -34.50 137.06
N ASP A 16 -53.92 -35.33 136.23
CA ASP A 16 -54.53 -35.88 135.02
C ASP A 16 -55.78 -36.69 135.36
N ALA A 17 -55.71 -37.60 136.34
CA ALA A 17 -56.87 -38.40 136.75
C ALA A 17 -58.04 -37.54 137.24
N LEU A 18 -57.76 -36.49 138.03
CA LEU A 18 -58.80 -35.56 138.51
C LEU A 18 -59.32 -34.66 137.38
N TYR A 19 -58.47 -34.28 136.43
CA TYR A 19 -58.87 -33.50 135.27
C TYR A 19 -59.75 -34.31 134.30
N GLU A 20 -59.45 -35.59 134.09
CA GLU A 20 -60.30 -36.54 133.36
C GLU A 20 -61.64 -36.74 134.04
N GLN A 21 -61.65 -36.93 135.36
CA GLN A 21 -62.91 -37.06 136.12
C GLN A 21 -63.78 -35.81 136.03
N ALA A 22 -63.17 -34.63 135.92
CA ALA A 22 -63.86 -33.37 135.65
C ALA A 22 -64.18 -33.15 134.16
N GLY A 23 -64.02 -34.16 133.31
CA GLY A 23 -64.29 -34.10 131.87
C GLY A 23 -63.39 -33.14 131.10
N ARG A 24 -62.21 -32.83 131.63
CA ARG A 24 -61.26 -31.83 131.12
C ARG A 24 -61.82 -30.41 131.00
N THR A 25 -62.94 -30.12 131.67
CA THR A 25 -63.63 -28.82 131.60
C THR A 25 -63.16 -27.83 132.66
N SER A 26 -62.66 -28.31 133.80
CA SER A 26 -62.16 -27.47 134.89
C SER A 26 -60.87 -28.03 135.47
N PHE A 27 -59.91 -27.16 135.78
CA PHE A 27 -58.64 -27.59 136.33
C PHE A 27 -58.79 -28.04 137.79
N PRO A 28 -58.22 -29.20 138.18
CA PRO A 28 -58.32 -29.67 139.56
C PRO A 28 -57.63 -28.69 140.53
N THR A 29 -58.17 -28.61 141.75
CA THR A 29 -57.65 -27.74 142.81
C THR A 29 -56.41 -28.37 143.44
N VAL A 30 -55.43 -27.55 143.83
CA VAL A 30 -54.17 -28.04 144.41
C VAL A 30 -54.39 -28.88 145.67
N ASP A 31 -55.40 -28.55 146.49
CA ASP A 31 -55.76 -29.32 147.69
C ASP A 31 -56.28 -30.74 147.35
N SER A 32 -57.07 -30.88 146.27
CA SER A 32 -57.58 -32.18 145.82
C SER A 32 -56.45 -33.08 145.31
N VAL A 33 -55.54 -32.52 144.51
CA VAL A 33 -54.36 -33.22 143.98
C VAL A 33 -53.42 -33.62 145.12
N ARG A 34 -53.23 -32.75 146.13
CA ARG A 34 -52.43 -33.06 147.34
C ARG A 34 -52.97 -34.27 148.10
N LYS A 35 -54.29 -34.33 148.32
CA LYS A 35 -54.95 -35.42 149.07
C LYS A 35 -54.83 -36.76 148.33
N VAL A 36 -55.05 -36.76 147.02
CA VAL A 36 -54.98 -37.98 146.19
C VAL A 36 -53.53 -38.45 146.05
N ALA A 37 -52.60 -37.53 145.75
CA ALA A 37 -51.19 -37.88 145.59
C ALA A 37 -50.46 -38.09 146.93
N LYS A 38 -51.07 -37.78 148.09
CA LYS A 38 -50.49 -37.88 149.46
C LYS A 38 -49.11 -37.22 149.57
N VAL A 39 -49.01 -35.96 149.14
CA VAL A 39 -47.77 -35.16 149.11
C VAL A 39 -47.92 -33.90 149.97
N ASN A 40 -46.82 -33.18 150.22
CA ASN A 40 -46.90 -31.88 150.90
C ASN A 40 -47.55 -30.81 149.99
N MET A 41 -47.96 -29.70 150.59
CA MET A 41 -48.69 -28.63 149.87
C MET A 41 -47.82 -27.88 148.85
N ASN A 42 -46.54 -27.68 149.14
CA ASN A 42 -45.65 -26.87 148.30
C ASN A 42 -45.30 -27.60 147.00
N ASP A 43 -45.02 -28.90 147.06
CA ASP A 43 -44.70 -29.72 145.89
C ASP A 43 -45.92 -29.85 144.96
N ALA A 44 -47.13 -30.01 145.55
CA ALA A 44 -48.38 -30.03 144.80
C ALA A 44 -48.65 -28.71 144.08
N ALA A 45 -48.42 -27.56 144.73
CA ALA A 45 -48.67 -26.24 144.16
C ALA A 45 -47.70 -25.90 143.01
N ALA A 46 -46.40 -26.20 143.19
CA ALA A 46 -45.38 -25.95 142.18
C ALA A 46 -45.63 -26.79 140.91
N THR A 47 -45.84 -28.09 141.07
CA THR A 47 -46.06 -29.02 139.95
C THR A 47 -47.39 -28.74 139.22
N MET A 48 -48.46 -28.40 139.94
CA MET A 48 -49.74 -28.04 139.33
C MET A 48 -49.68 -26.76 138.49
N LYS A 49 -48.84 -25.80 138.86
CA LYS A 49 -48.63 -24.58 138.07
C LYS A 49 -47.95 -24.90 136.73
N GLU A 50 -46.95 -25.78 136.75
CA GLU A 50 -46.27 -26.26 135.55
C GLU A 50 -47.21 -27.08 134.66
N TRP A 51 -47.97 -28.00 135.25
CA TRP A 51 -48.94 -28.84 134.54
C TRP A 51 -50.04 -28.02 133.85
N ARG A 52 -50.64 -27.04 134.55
CA ARG A 52 -51.63 -26.15 133.91
C ARG A 52 -51.06 -25.35 132.75
N ARG A 53 -49.81 -24.88 132.88
CA ARG A 53 -49.13 -24.13 131.82
C ARG A 53 -48.92 -24.99 130.57
N ALA A 54 -48.56 -26.26 130.75
CA ALA A 54 -48.42 -27.22 129.66
C ALA A 54 -49.75 -27.46 128.93
N GLN A 55 -50.87 -27.53 129.66
CA GLN A 55 -52.20 -27.77 129.07
C GLN A 55 -52.71 -26.58 128.22
N THR A 56 -52.35 -25.35 128.58
CA THR A 56 -52.81 -24.14 127.86
C THR A 56 -51.94 -23.73 126.66
N ALA A 57 -50.79 -24.38 126.43
CA ALA A 57 -49.78 -23.93 125.46
C ALA A 57 -49.85 -24.58 124.06
N GLN A 58 -50.84 -25.41 123.76
CA GLN A 58 -50.99 -26.01 122.42
C GLN A 58 -51.85 -25.13 121.49
N ALA A 59 -51.20 -24.39 120.59
CA ALA A 59 -51.81 -23.90 119.35
C ALA A 59 -50.92 -24.35 118.17
N ALA A 60 -51.49 -25.10 117.22
CA ALA A 60 -50.77 -25.67 116.09
C ALA A 60 -50.64 -24.68 114.91
N PRO A 61 -49.50 -24.64 114.19
CA PRO A 61 -49.33 -23.76 113.03
C PRO A 61 -50.04 -24.32 111.78
N VAL A 62 -50.68 -23.43 111.00
CA VAL A 62 -51.34 -23.76 109.73
C VAL A 62 -50.35 -23.61 108.57
N ALA A 63 -50.08 -24.68 107.83
CA ALA A 63 -49.26 -24.66 106.63
C ALA A 63 -50.09 -24.14 105.43
N ILE A 64 -49.64 -23.05 104.80
CA ILE A 64 -50.26 -22.52 103.58
C ILE A 64 -49.70 -23.32 102.40
N THR A 65 -50.53 -24.17 101.80
CA THR A 65 -50.25 -24.81 100.50
C THR A 65 -50.77 -23.91 99.38
N VAL A 66 -49.99 -23.75 98.31
CA VAL A 66 -50.40 -22.91 97.16
C VAL A 66 -51.60 -23.56 96.46
N PRO A 67 -52.69 -22.82 96.17
CA PRO A 67 -53.88 -23.38 95.52
C PRO A 67 -53.61 -23.90 94.09
N GLU A 68 -54.19 -25.04 93.75
CA GLU A 68 -54.04 -25.74 92.46
C GLU A 68 -54.36 -24.86 91.24
N ALA A 69 -55.34 -23.97 91.34
CA ALA A 69 -55.70 -23.05 90.25
C ALA A 69 -54.55 -22.12 89.85
N VAL A 70 -53.72 -21.70 90.81
CA VAL A 70 -52.55 -20.85 90.56
C VAL A 70 -51.45 -21.63 89.85
N HIS A 71 -51.25 -22.90 90.25
CA HIS A 71 -50.29 -23.79 89.60
C HIS A 71 -50.67 -24.07 88.13
N GLN A 72 -51.94 -24.34 87.85
CA GLN A 72 -52.44 -24.54 86.49
C GLN A 72 -52.28 -23.29 85.63
N LEU A 73 -52.64 -22.11 86.13
CA LEU A 73 -52.42 -20.83 85.45
C LEU A 73 -50.95 -20.57 85.13
N HIS A 74 -50.04 -20.87 86.06
CA HIS A 74 -48.61 -20.74 85.84
C HIS A 74 -48.10 -21.69 84.75
N SER A 75 -48.52 -22.96 84.78
CA SER A 75 -48.13 -23.95 83.78
C SER A 75 -48.61 -23.59 82.36
N GLN A 76 -49.84 -23.07 82.25
CA GLN A 76 -50.40 -22.61 80.97
C GLN A 76 -49.68 -21.36 80.46
N ALA A 77 -49.37 -20.41 81.33
CA ALA A 77 -48.61 -19.21 80.96
C ALA A 77 -47.19 -19.54 80.48
N LEU A 78 -46.51 -20.49 81.14
CA LEU A 78 -45.21 -20.99 80.69
C LEU A 78 -45.29 -21.68 79.32
N ALA A 79 -46.29 -22.52 79.11
CA ALA A 79 -46.51 -23.17 77.81
C ALA A 79 -46.77 -22.15 76.70
N ALA A 80 -47.61 -21.14 76.96
CA ALA A 80 -47.89 -20.06 76.02
C ALA A 80 -46.65 -19.20 75.72
N LEU A 81 -45.85 -18.86 76.74
CA LEU A 81 -44.59 -18.13 76.57
C LEU A 81 -43.60 -18.93 75.73
N TRP A 82 -43.44 -20.23 76.03
CA TRP A 82 -42.59 -21.12 75.26
C TRP A 82 -43.05 -21.23 73.80
N GLN A 83 -44.34 -21.42 73.58
CA GLN A 83 -44.91 -21.51 72.23
C GLN A 83 -44.69 -20.21 71.44
N SER A 84 -44.87 -19.06 72.08
CA SER A 84 -44.60 -17.75 71.47
C SER A 84 -43.12 -17.59 71.11
N ALA A 85 -42.21 -17.93 72.02
CA ALA A 85 -40.78 -17.90 71.77
C ALA A 85 -40.36 -18.82 70.62
N GLN A 86 -40.91 -20.04 70.57
CA GLN A 86 -40.65 -20.99 69.49
C GLN A 86 -41.20 -20.50 68.14
N ASN A 87 -42.38 -19.88 68.13
CA ASN A 87 -42.94 -19.29 66.91
C ASN A 87 -42.04 -18.16 66.39
N THR A 88 -41.59 -17.25 67.25
CA THR A 88 -40.68 -16.15 66.88
C THR A 88 -39.33 -16.67 66.39
N ALA A 89 -38.77 -17.70 67.03
CA ALA A 89 -37.52 -18.33 66.59
C ALA A 89 -37.68 -19.03 65.23
N ASN A 90 -38.81 -19.69 65.00
CA ASN A 90 -39.10 -20.31 63.70
C ASN A 90 -39.35 -19.27 62.60
N GLU A 91 -39.92 -18.11 62.95
CA GLU A 91 -40.10 -16.99 62.02
C GLU A 91 -38.76 -16.33 61.68
N SER A 92 -37.89 -16.08 62.66
CA SER A 92 -36.55 -15.53 62.41
C SER A 92 -35.68 -16.50 61.59
N LEU A 93 -35.78 -17.81 61.82
CA LEU A 93 -35.12 -18.83 61.00
C LEU A 93 -35.61 -18.79 59.55
N ARG A 94 -36.94 -18.76 59.33
CA ARG A 94 -37.51 -18.69 57.97
C ARG A 94 -37.13 -17.39 57.27
N ALA A 95 -37.11 -16.26 57.98
CA ALA A 95 -36.68 -14.98 57.42
C ALA A 95 -35.19 -14.99 57.03
N ALA A 96 -34.32 -15.57 57.86
CA ALA A 96 -32.90 -15.72 57.54
C ALA A 96 -32.66 -16.66 56.35
N GLN A 97 -33.40 -17.78 56.28
CA GLN A 97 -33.35 -18.70 55.14
C GLN A 97 -33.79 -18.00 53.85
N ALA A 98 -34.90 -17.26 53.86
CA ALA A 98 -35.38 -16.52 52.71
C ALA A 98 -34.39 -15.42 52.26
N GLY A 99 -33.78 -14.71 53.21
CA GLY A 99 -32.75 -13.70 52.90
C GLY A 99 -31.51 -14.32 52.24
N TRP A 100 -31.04 -15.45 52.77
CA TRP A 100 -29.90 -16.16 52.18
C TRP A 100 -30.20 -16.75 50.81
N GLU A 101 -31.41 -17.31 50.62
CA GLU A 101 -31.86 -17.80 49.31
C GLU A 101 -31.96 -16.66 48.29
N ALA A 102 -32.43 -15.48 48.69
CA ALA A 102 -32.49 -14.30 47.85
C ALA A 102 -31.08 -13.81 47.45
N GLU A 103 -30.17 -13.64 48.43
CA GLU A 103 -28.77 -13.27 48.16
C GLU A 103 -28.08 -14.27 47.22
N ARG A 104 -28.35 -15.56 47.42
CA ARG A 104 -27.80 -16.62 46.55
C ARG A 104 -28.35 -16.52 45.13
N ALA A 105 -29.64 -16.30 44.96
CA ALA A 105 -30.26 -16.12 43.64
C ALA A 105 -29.75 -14.85 42.94
N GLU A 106 -29.53 -13.77 43.67
CA GLU A 106 -28.93 -12.54 43.15
C GLU A 106 -27.47 -12.78 42.73
N ALA A 107 -26.67 -13.47 43.55
CA ALA A 107 -25.30 -13.83 43.23
C ALA A 107 -25.22 -14.71 41.98
N ASP A 108 -26.09 -15.70 41.84
CA ASP A 108 -26.17 -16.56 40.65
C ASP A 108 -26.55 -15.74 39.40
N THR A 109 -27.46 -14.76 39.55
CA THR A 109 -27.85 -13.85 38.47
C THR A 109 -26.68 -12.97 38.02
N ILE A 110 -25.94 -12.38 38.98
CA ILE A 110 -24.78 -11.53 38.69
C ILE A 110 -23.66 -12.37 38.05
N ASN A 111 -23.38 -13.57 38.56
CA ASN A 111 -22.40 -14.47 37.97
C ASN A 111 -22.73 -14.82 36.52
N LYS A 112 -24.01 -15.07 36.22
CA LYS A 112 -24.46 -15.31 34.85
C LYS A 112 -24.28 -14.08 33.96
N GLN A 113 -24.74 -12.91 34.41
CA GLN A 113 -24.60 -11.66 33.65
C GLN A 113 -23.12 -11.32 33.38
N LEU A 114 -22.25 -11.59 34.34
CA LEU A 114 -20.81 -11.39 34.19
C LEU A 114 -20.22 -12.37 33.17
N GLY A 115 -20.62 -13.64 33.19
CA GLY A 115 -20.26 -14.62 32.17
C GLY A 115 -20.70 -14.20 30.77
N ASP A 116 -21.98 -13.85 30.61
CA ASP A 116 -22.54 -13.41 29.34
C ASP A 116 -21.81 -12.14 28.80
N ALA A 117 -21.42 -11.22 29.69
CA ALA A 117 -20.66 -10.03 29.32
C ALA A 117 -19.23 -10.35 28.87
N TYR A 118 -18.55 -11.30 29.52
CA TYR A 118 -17.22 -11.75 29.09
C TYR A 118 -17.26 -12.48 27.75
N ASP A 119 -18.27 -13.31 27.53
CA ASP A 119 -18.48 -13.99 26.24
C ASP A 119 -18.73 -12.97 25.13
N ALA A 120 -19.56 -11.96 25.37
CA ALA A 120 -19.80 -10.86 24.43
C ALA A 120 -18.52 -10.07 24.13
N GLN A 121 -17.72 -9.72 25.15
CA GLN A 121 -16.43 -9.06 24.96
C GLN A 121 -15.45 -9.92 24.16
N GLY A 122 -15.46 -11.23 24.35
CA GLY A 122 -14.64 -12.17 23.57
C GLY A 122 -15.00 -12.10 22.07
N VAL A 123 -16.29 -12.13 21.75
CA VAL A 123 -16.77 -12.02 20.36
C VAL A 123 -16.42 -10.67 19.75
N GLU A 124 -16.57 -9.57 20.50
CA GLU A 124 -16.20 -8.22 20.03
C GLU A 124 -14.70 -8.10 19.77
N LEU A 125 -13.86 -8.67 20.64
CA LEU A 125 -12.41 -8.67 20.49
C LEU A 125 -11.97 -9.51 19.28
N GLU A 126 -12.59 -10.66 19.05
CA GLU A 126 -12.37 -11.44 17.82
C GLU A 126 -12.78 -10.65 16.57
N ALA A 127 -13.93 -9.97 16.60
CA ALA A 127 -14.39 -9.15 15.48
C ALA A 127 -13.44 -7.96 15.21
N ALA A 128 -12.96 -7.30 16.27
CA ALA A 128 -11.98 -6.22 16.18
C ALA A 128 -10.65 -6.72 15.61
N ASN A 129 -10.15 -7.86 16.07
CA ASN A 129 -8.93 -8.47 15.53
C ASN A 129 -9.07 -8.84 14.06
N ARG A 130 -10.18 -9.48 13.65
CA ARG A 130 -10.47 -9.74 12.23
C ARG A 130 -10.49 -8.46 11.42
N ARG A 131 -11.07 -7.38 11.96
CA ARG A 131 -11.09 -6.08 11.29
C ARG A 131 -9.70 -5.46 11.14
N ILE A 132 -8.84 -5.61 12.14
CA ILE A 132 -7.43 -5.18 12.09
C ILE A 132 -6.67 -5.98 11.02
N ASP A 133 -6.86 -7.29 10.96
CA ASP A 133 -6.23 -8.15 9.96
C ASP A 133 -6.67 -7.78 8.53
N GLU A 134 -7.99 -7.57 8.32
CA GLU A 134 -8.53 -7.10 7.04
C GLU A 134 -7.95 -5.75 6.61
N LEU A 135 -7.86 -4.79 7.52
CA LEU A 135 -7.32 -3.46 7.21
C LEU A 135 -5.81 -3.52 6.95
N THR A 136 -5.08 -4.32 7.73
CA THR A 136 -3.65 -4.58 7.52
C THR A 136 -3.40 -5.18 6.13
N ALA A 137 -4.20 -6.18 5.74
CA ALA A 137 -4.10 -6.81 4.42
C ALA A 137 -4.39 -5.82 3.29
N LYS A 138 -5.42 -4.96 3.44
CA LYS A 138 -5.72 -3.89 2.47
C LYS A 138 -4.59 -2.87 2.35
N CYS A 139 -4.03 -2.42 3.47
CA CYS A 139 -2.89 -1.50 3.47
C CYS A 139 -1.66 -2.13 2.78
N GLN A 140 -1.37 -3.40 3.05
CA GLN A 140 -0.28 -4.12 2.39
C GLN A 140 -0.50 -4.25 0.88
N HIS A 141 -1.73 -4.57 0.45
CA HIS A 141 -2.08 -4.67 -0.96
C HIS A 141 -1.94 -3.32 -1.69
N GLU A 142 -2.46 -2.24 -1.12
CA GLU A 142 -2.32 -0.90 -1.70
C GLU A 142 -0.85 -0.44 -1.71
N GLN A 143 -0.06 -0.80 -0.70
CA GLN A 143 1.37 -0.52 -0.68
C GLN A 143 2.10 -1.27 -1.81
N GLN A 144 1.80 -2.55 -2.03
CA GLN A 144 2.34 -3.33 -3.15
C GLN A 144 1.98 -2.70 -4.49
N ARG A 145 0.70 -2.36 -4.69
CA ARG A 145 0.23 -1.69 -5.90
C ARG A 145 0.92 -0.35 -6.14
N SER A 146 1.13 0.44 -5.08
CA SER A 146 1.87 1.70 -5.15
C SER A 146 3.33 1.46 -5.59
N THR A 147 4.00 0.44 -5.04
CA THR A 147 5.37 0.09 -5.47
C THR A 147 5.45 -0.39 -6.92
N GLU A 148 4.48 -1.18 -7.39
CA GLU A 148 4.38 -1.62 -8.78
C GLU A 148 4.15 -0.43 -9.73
N LEU A 149 3.26 0.50 -9.37
CA LEU A 149 3.03 1.71 -10.16
C LEU A 149 4.27 2.59 -10.24
N VAL A 150 5.02 2.74 -9.16
CA VAL A 150 6.30 3.48 -9.16
C VAL A 150 7.30 2.82 -10.10
N GLN A 151 7.44 1.49 -10.05
CA GLN A 151 8.31 0.74 -10.97
C GLN A 151 7.90 0.92 -12.43
N HIS A 152 6.61 0.81 -12.75
CA HIS A 152 6.11 1.06 -14.10
C HIS A 152 6.35 2.51 -14.58
N ILE A 153 6.21 3.49 -13.70
CA ILE A 153 6.54 4.89 -14.02
C ILE A 153 8.04 5.03 -14.33
N GLU A 154 8.92 4.37 -13.58
CA GLU A 154 10.36 4.39 -13.87
C GLU A 154 10.70 3.69 -15.18
N GLU A 155 10.10 2.53 -15.46
CA GLU A 155 10.29 1.80 -16.72
C GLU A 155 9.84 2.62 -17.92
N THR A 156 8.64 3.20 -17.85
CA THR A 156 8.10 4.06 -18.91
C THR A 156 8.96 5.30 -19.11
N ARG A 157 9.44 5.94 -18.03
CA ARG A 157 10.40 7.07 -18.13
C ARG A 157 11.69 6.66 -18.84
N LYS A 158 12.26 5.50 -18.51
CA LYS A 158 13.47 4.97 -19.18
C LYS A 158 13.20 4.71 -20.66
N ALA A 159 12.05 4.11 -21.00
CA ALA A 159 11.67 3.84 -22.38
C ALA A 159 11.49 5.14 -23.17
N THR A 160 10.83 6.15 -22.59
CA THR A 160 10.66 7.47 -23.20
C THR A 160 12.00 8.15 -23.47
N LEU A 161 12.93 8.14 -22.51
CA LEU A 161 14.28 8.71 -22.70
C LEU A 161 15.04 8.03 -23.84
N VAL A 162 14.95 6.70 -23.94
CA VAL A 162 15.57 5.96 -25.05
C VAL A 162 14.94 6.34 -26.40
N ALA A 163 13.61 6.47 -26.44
CA ALA A 163 12.89 6.89 -27.64
C ALA A 163 13.25 8.32 -28.07
N GLU A 164 13.33 9.26 -27.12
CA GLU A 164 13.74 10.65 -27.35
C GLU A 164 15.18 10.72 -27.91
N ASN A 165 16.13 10.01 -27.32
CA ASN A 165 17.50 9.96 -27.82
C ASN A 165 17.58 9.39 -29.24
N ARG A 166 16.80 8.33 -29.53
CA ARG A 166 16.73 7.75 -30.88
C ARG A 166 16.11 8.73 -31.88
N ALA A 167 15.07 9.47 -31.49
CA ALA A 167 14.45 10.49 -32.31
C ALA A 167 15.44 11.63 -32.61
N ALA A 168 16.15 12.15 -31.60
CA ALA A 168 17.16 13.18 -31.78
C ALA A 168 18.29 12.77 -32.75
N ILE A 169 18.78 11.52 -32.65
CA ILE A 169 19.78 10.99 -33.59
C ILE A 169 19.20 10.87 -35.00
N ALA A 170 17.94 10.43 -35.14
CA ALA A 170 17.29 10.31 -36.43
C ALA A 170 17.09 11.69 -37.09
N GLU A 171 16.68 12.71 -36.31
CA GLU A 171 16.56 14.09 -36.76
C GLU A 171 17.91 14.66 -37.24
N GLN A 172 18.97 14.48 -36.46
CA GLN A 172 20.32 14.92 -36.86
C GLN A 172 20.76 14.28 -38.19
N ARG A 173 20.50 12.98 -38.36
CA ARG A 173 20.80 12.27 -39.62
C ARG A 173 19.96 12.79 -40.78
N ALA A 174 18.69 13.09 -40.56
CA ALA A 174 17.81 13.65 -41.58
C ALA A 174 18.35 15.01 -42.06
N VAL A 175 18.71 15.90 -41.15
CA VAL A 175 19.33 17.21 -41.47
C VAL A 175 20.63 17.04 -42.25
N GLU A 176 21.49 16.10 -41.86
CA GLU A 176 22.74 15.84 -42.59
C GLU A 176 22.50 15.30 -44.01
N ILE A 177 21.53 14.38 -44.17
CA ILE A 177 21.13 13.85 -45.48
C ILE A 177 20.56 14.95 -46.36
N GLU A 178 19.72 15.82 -45.82
CA GLU A 178 19.18 16.98 -46.54
C GLU A 178 20.29 17.92 -47.01
N ARG A 179 21.27 18.22 -46.15
CA ARG A 179 22.44 19.02 -46.53
C ARG A 179 23.24 18.38 -47.65
N ARG A 180 23.59 17.09 -47.52
CA ARG A 180 24.31 16.35 -48.57
C ARG A 180 23.54 16.29 -49.88
N ALA A 181 22.21 16.15 -49.81
CA ALA A 181 21.36 16.18 -50.99
C ALA A 181 21.36 17.57 -51.66
N ALA A 182 21.39 18.65 -50.89
CA ALA A 182 21.52 20.01 -51.42
C ALA A 182 22.90 20.24 -52.07
N ASP A 183 23.98 19.83 -51.40
CA ASP A 183 25.36 19.93 -51.92
C ASP A 183 25.51 19.16 -53.24
N LEU A 184 25.04 17.91 -53.30
CA LEU A 184 25.08 17.08 -54.51
C LEU A 184 24.25 17.66 -55.66
N ARG A 185 23.11 18.32 -55.36
CA ARG A 185 22.32 19.02 -56.38
C ARG A 185 23.09 20.20 -56.95
N ALA A 186 23.74 21.00 -56.09
CA ALA A 186 24.56 22.12 -56.53
C ALA A 186 25.76 21.66 -57.37
N GLU A 187 26.45 20.58 -56.99
CA GLU A 187 27.54 20.00 -57.77
C GLU A 187 27.05 19.47 -59.13
N LEU A 188 25.87 18.84 -59.17
CA LEU A 188 25.27 18.36 -60.42
C LEU A 188 24.86 19.52 -61.35
N ASP A 189 24.31 20.60 -60.80
CA ASP A 189 24.01 21.82 -61.56
C ASP A 189 25.27 22.48 -62.13
N LEU A 190 26.36 22.53 -61.34
CA LEU A 190 27.66 23.02 -61.82
C LEU A 190 28.23 22.14 -62.93
N ALA A 191 28.22 20.81 -62.76
CA ALA A 191 28.68 19.88 -63.78
C ALA A 191 27.84 19.98 -65.07
N HIS A 192 26.53 20.23 -64.95
CA HIS A 192 25.67 20.52 -66.10
C HIS A 192 26.04 21.83 -66.79
N GLN A 193 26.31 22.90 -66.03
CA GLN A 193 26.76 24.17 -66.58
C GLN A 193 28.10 24.00 -67.32
N ASP A 194 29.09 23.36 -66.72
CA ASP A 194 30.39 23.07 -67.36
C ASP A 194 30.23 22.21 -68.62
N ALA A 195 29.36 21.19 -68.58
CA ALA A 195 29.07 20.37 -69.75
C ALA A 195 28.38 21.17 -70.87
N THR A 196 27.53 22.16 -70.54
CA THR A 196 26.96 23.05 -71.55
C THR A 196 28.00 24.01 -72.13
N GLN A 197 28.86 24.60 -71.29
CA GLN A 197 29.93 25.51 -71.72
C GLN A 197 30.94 24.80 -72.64
N THR A 198 31.42 23.62 -72.26
CA THR A 198 32.33 22.83 -73.10
C THR A 198 31.70 22.42 -74.42
N ARG A 199 30.39 22.11 -74.44
CA ARG A 199 29.65 21.84 -75.69
C ARG A 199 29.54 23.06 -76.58
N THR A 200 29.29 24.25 -76.02
CA THR A 200 29.25 25.50 -76.79
C THR A 200 30.64 25.84 -77.34
N GLU A 201 31.69 25.76 -76.53
CA GLU A 201 33.07 25.99 -76.98
C GLU A 201 33.49 25.02 -78.08
N LEU A 202 33.12 23.73 -77.97
CA LEU A 202 33.37 22.74 -79.01
C LEU A 202 32.58 23.02 -80.30
N ALA A 203 31.36 23.55 -80.19
CA ALA A 203 30.57 23.95 -81.35
C ALA A 203 31.20 25.17 -82.05
N ASP A 204 31.62 26.18 -81.28
CA ASP A 204 32.29 27.38 -81.78
C ASP A 204 33.62 27.04 -82.44
N LEU A 205 34.44 26.18 -81.83
CA LEU A 205 35.70 25.72 -82.42
C LEU A 205 35.47 24.97 -83.74
N ARG A 206 34.45 24.11 -83.80
CA ARG A 206 34.08 23.40 -85.04
C ARG A 206 33.63 24.37 -86.12
N GLN A 207 32.85 25.40 -85.77
CA GLN A 207 32.43 26.43 -86.71
C GLN A 207 33.65 27.22 -87.22
N ALA A 208 34.54 27.66 -86.34
CA ALA A 208 35.77 28.35 -86.70
C ALA A 208 36.67 27.49 -87.62
N GLN A 209 36.84 26.20 -87.32
CA GLN A 209 37.57 25.27 -88.18
C GLN A 209 36.89 25.10 -89.55
N GLN A 210 35.56 25.02 -89.60
CA GLN A 210 34.82 24.92 -90.84
C GLN A 210 34.95 26.18 -91.69
N GLU A 211 34.92 27.36 -91.07
CA GLU A 211 35.17 28.65 -91.72
C GLU A 211 36.61 28.75 -92.22
N GLN A 212 37.60 28.38 -91.41
CA GLN A 212 39.01 28.33 -91.80
C GLN A 212 39.25 27.36 -92.97
N ARG A 213 38.58 26.21 -93.00
CA ARG A 213 38.65 25.28 -94.14
C ARG A 213 38.04 25.88 -95.40
N LYS A 214 36.93 26.63 -95.29
CA LYS A 214 36.32 27.33 -96.42
C LYS A 214 37.24 28.42 -96.96
N THR A 215 37.84 29.24 -96.10
CA THR A 215 38.78 30.29 -96.53
C THR A 215 40.03 29.69 -97.14
N ALA A 216 40.64 28.68 -96.52
CA ALA A 216 41.79 27.97 -97.07
C ALA A 216 41.47 27.31 -98.42
N ALA A 217 40.27 26.73 -98.60
CA ALA A 217 39.84 26.18 -99.87
C ALA A 217 39.66 27.25 -100.95
N GLN A 218 39.10 28.41 -100.60
CA GLN A 218 38.99 29.56 -101.52
C GLN A 218 40.36 30.11 -101.92
N GLU A 219 41.29 30.23 -100.97
CA GLU A 219 42.66 30.67 -101.23
C GLU A 219 43.42 29.66 -102.10
N ALA A 220 43.27 28.37 -101.84
CA ALA A 220 43.84 27.31 -102.67
C ALA A 220 43.29 27.34 -104.10
N LEU A 221 41.98 27.60 -104.27
CA LEU A 221 41.36 27.77 -105.59
C LEU A 221 41.91 29.00 -106.32
N ARG A 222 42.01 30.15 -105.64
CA ARG A 222 42.64 31.36 -106.21
C ARG A 222 44.11 31.14 -106.58
N ALA A 223 44.85 30.39 -105.77
CA ALA A 223 46.24 30.03 -106.06
C ALA A 223 46.32 29.09 -107.27
N ALA A 224 45.43 28.11 -107.37
CA ALA A 224 45.32 27.23 -108.53
C ALA A 224 44.98 28.02 -109.80
N GLU A 225 44.02 28.95 -109.74
CA GLU A 225 43.68 29.85 -110.85
C GLU A 225 44.90 30.67 -111.30
N ARG A 226 45.64 31.29 -110.37
CA ARG A 226 46.89 32.00 -110.68
C ARG A 226 47.95 31.09 -111.31
N LEU A 227 48.10 29.86 -110.81
CA LEU A 227 49.02 28.89 -111.39
C LEU A 227 48.61 28.51 -112.81
N THR A 228 47.32 28.29 -113.07
CA THR A 228 46.83 28.02 -114.43
C THR A 228 47.03 29.20 -115.37
N ALA A 229 46.82 30.44 -114.90
CA ALA A 229 47.09 31.65 -115.69
C ALA A 229 48.59 31.78 -116.02
N THR A 230 49.47 31.62 -115.02
CA THR A 230 50.94 31.65 -115.25
C THR A 230 51.43 30.46 -116.09
N GLN A 231 50.76 29.31 -116.06
CA GLN A 231 51.03 28.20 -116.98
C GLN A 231 50.62 28.58 -118.40
N ALA A 232 49.44 29.18 -118.60
CA ALA A 232 48.97 29.66 -119.89
C ALA A 232 49.89 30.74 -120.47
N GLU A 233 50.30 31.75 -119.68
CA GLU A 233 51.28 32.77 -120.08
C GLU A 233 52.64 32.16 -120.43
N ARG A 234 53.09 31.13 -119.68
CA ARG A 234 54.31 30.38 -120.02
C ARG A 234 54.18 29.61 -121.32
N ASP A 235 53.03 28.98 -121.57
CA ASP A 235 52.78 28.27 -122.82
C ASP A 235 52.67 29.23 -124.01
N GLU A 236 52.09 30.41 -123.80
CA GLU A 236 52.04 31.48 -124.78
C GLU A 236 53.43 32.03 -125.10
N SER A 237 54.22 32.40 -124.10
CA SER A 237 55.62 32.82 -124.30
C SER A 237 56.49 31.73 -124.93
N ARG A 238 56.24 30.44 -124.64
CA ARG A 238 56.88 29.32 -125.35
C ARG A 238 56.46 29.23 -126.81
N LYS A 239 55.19 29.43 -127.13
CA LYS A 239 54.69 29.50 -128.51
C LYS A 239 55.31 30.69 -129.25
N GLU A 240 55.37 31.86 -128.63
CA GLU A 240 56.03 33.04 -129.19
C GLU A 240 57.53 32.79 -129.39
N ALA A 241 58.22 32.20 -128.42
CA ALA A 241 59.61 31.82 -128.56
C ALA A 241 59.82 30.77 -129.66
N ALA A 242 58.90 29.83 -129.86
CA ALA A 242 58.92 28.88 -130.96
C ALA A 242 58.72 29.58 -132.32
N LYS A 243 57.74 30.49 -132.43
CA LYS A 243 57.55 31.32 -133.62
C LYS A 243 58.78 32.16 -133.94
N ALA A 244 59.38 32.81 -132.94
CA ALA A 244 60.62 33.58 -133.13
C ALA A 244 61.80 32.68 -133.57
N ARG A 245 61.88 31.44 -133.08
CA ARG A 245 62.87 30.45 -133.57
C ARG A 245 62.60 30.03 -135.01
N GLU A 246 61.35 29.83 -135.38
CA GLU A 246 60.95 29.54 -136.77
C GLU A 246 61.26 30.72 -137.70
N GLU A 247 60.91 31.94 -137.30
CA GLU A 247 61.22 33.16 -138.04
C GLU A 247 62.74 33.36 -138.18
N THR A 248 63.51 33.16 -137.11
CA THR A 248 64.98 33.24 -137.20
C THR A 248 65.57 32.12 -138.06
N ALA A 249 65.01 30.91 -138.05
CA ALA A 249 65.39 29.84 -138.97
C ALA A 249 65.02 30.20 -140.43
N HIS A 250 63.86 30.81 -140.65
CA HIS A 250 63.40 31.28 -141.95
C HIS A 250 64.30 32.40 -142.49
N TRP A 251 64.58 33.43 -141.69
CA TRP A 251 65.52 34.50 -142.05
C TRP A 251 66.94 33.98 -142.27
N ARG A 252 67.40 33.02 -141.46
CA ARG A 252 68.69 32.36 -141.67
C ARG A 252 68.72 31.62 -143.01
N GLY A 253 67.66 30.88 -143.33
CA GLY A 253 67.48 30.24 -144.64
C GLY A 253 67.45 31.24 -145.79
N GLN A 254 66.77 32.38 -145.64
CA GLN A 254 66.80 33.45 -146.66
C GLN A 254 68.19 34.07 -146.82
N VAL A 255 68.93 34.27 -145.72
CA VAL A 255 70.30 34.79 -145.77
C VAL A 255 71.26 33.78 -146.41
N GLU A 256 71.09 32.49 -146.15
CA GLU A 256 71.82 31.42 -146.83
C GLU A 256 71.48 31.38 -148.32
N ALA A 257 70.20 31.42 -148.69
CA ALA A 257 69.75 31.48 -150.08
C ALA A 257 70.24 32.76 -150.81
N LEU A 258 70.30 33.91 -150.12
CA LEU A 258 70.86 35.14 -150.67
C LEU A 258 72.37 35.06 -150.85
N LYS A 259 73.09 34.40 -149.93
CA LYS A 259 74.51 34.09 -150.12
C LYS A 259 74.72 33.16 -151.30
N GLU A 260 73.85 32.16 -151.48
CA GLU A 260 73.89 31.22 -152.60
C GLU A 260 73.56 31.91 -153.93
N GLN A 261 72.56 32.80 -153.96
CA GLN A 261 72.28 33.66 -155.11
C GLN A 261 73.44 34.59 -155.44
N GLN A 262 74.11 35.20 -154.45
CA GLN A 262 75.28 36.03 -154.70
C GLN A 262 76.46 35.23 -155.24
N MET A 263 76.68 34.00 -154.75
CA MET A 263 77.65 33.08 -155.32
C MET A 263 77.30 32.73 -156.78
N GLY A 264 76.03 32.42 -157.07
CA GLY A 264 75.53 32.17 -158.42
C GLY A 264 75.63 33.39 -159.35
N PHE A 265 75.38 34.62 -158.85
CA PHE A 265 75.57 35.86 -159.61
C PHE A 265 77.05 36.17 -159.86
N LEU A 266 77.94 35.87 -158.92
CA LEU A 266 79.38 36.00 -159.11
C LEU A 266 79.92 34.98 -160.15
N GLU A 267 79.38 33.76 -160.19
CA GLU A 267 79.67 32.79 -161.27
C GLU A 267 79.11 33.23 -162.62
N ALA A 268 77.90 33.80 -162.65
CA ALA A 268 77.27 34.32 -163.87
C ALA A 268 77.98 35.56 -164.44
N ILE A 269 78.55 36.42 -163.59
CA ILE A 269 79.35 37.59 -164.01
C ILE A 269 80.74 37.17 -164.55
N LYS A 270 81.30 36.04 -164.08
CA LYS A 270 82.58 35.51 -164.62
C LYS A 270 82.48 34.83 -165.99
N THR A 271 81.29 34.42 -166.45
CA THR A 271 81.15 33.51 -167.60
C THR A 271 80.28 34.00 -168.77
N GLY A 272 79.67 35.19 -168.70
CA GLY A 272 79.16 35.90 -169.89
C GLY A 272 78.02 35.23 -170.69
N LYS A 273 77.18 34.38 -170.07
CA LYS A 273 76.02 33.76 -170.72
C LYS A 273 74.80 33.75 -169.79
N LYS A 274 73.66 34.24 -170.28
CA LYS A 274 72.38 34.31 -169.53
C LYS A 274 71.66 32.95 -169.54
N PRO A 275 71.11 32.51 -168.40
CA PRO A 275 69.82 31.81 -168.35
C PRO A 275 68.91 32.51 -167.33
N SER A 276 67.67 32.91 -167.60
CA SER A 276 66.50 32.14 -168.03
C SER A 276 66.13 30.96 -167.12
N ARG A 277 65.68 31.32 -165.92
CA ARG A 277 64.46 30.87 -165.22
C ARG A 277 63.95 29.45 -165.52
N ALA A 278 64.15 28.56 -164.55
CA ALA A 278 63.12 27.69 -163.95
C ALA A 278 63.14 28.06 -162.46
N GLY A 279 62.05 28.29 -161.76
CA GLY A 279 60.89 27.43 -161.60
C GLY A 279 60.75 27.19 -160.08
N GLU A 280 59.50 26.98 -159.65
CA GLU A 280 59.03 26.63 -158.29
C GLU A 280 58.73 27.79 -157.34
#